data_AF-A0A6B0SCK9-F1
#
_entry.id   AF-A0A6B0SCK9-F1
#
_cell.length_a   1.000
_cell.length_b   1.000
_cell.length_c   1.000
_cell.angle_alpha   90.00
_cell.angle_beta   90.00
_cell.angle_gamma   90.00
#
_symmetry.space_group_name_H-M   'P 1'
#
loop_
_entity.id
_entity.type
_entity.pdbx_description
1 polymer ?
#
loop_
_entity_poly.entity_id
_entity_poly.type
_entity_poly.pdbx_seq_one_letter_code
_entity_poly.pdbx_strand_id
1 'polypeptide(L)'
;MEVVFGIDVKKDNTAKHSYVLVSKMNLPHNGILHHGRGFPKAGLLMNLLGVIFMKGNCATEEDIWDFLGKMNIYAGKRHFLVGEPKKLITQDLVQLKYLEYQQVPGSDPACYEFLWGPRAHT
;
A
#
# COMPACT_ATOMS: atom_id res chain seq x y z
N MET A 1 6.08 -14.45 -3.33
CA MET A 1 5.78 -13.16 -4.01
C MET A 1 4.55 -12.49 -3.43
N GLU A 2 3.57 -13.24 -2.96
CA GLU A 2 2.30 -12.73 -2.46
C GLU A 2 2.42 -11.67 -1.34
N VAL A 3 3.19 -11.92 -0.28
CA VAL A 3 3.26 -11.04 0.91
C VAL A 3 3.93 -9.68 0.62
N VAL A 4 4.93 -9.67 -0.27
CA VAL A 4 5.70 -8.45 -0.58
C VAL A 4 5.03 -7.66 -1.71
N PHE A 5 4.38 -8.35 -2.64
CA PHE A 5 3.95 -7.76 -3.90
C PHE A 5 2.44 -7.77 -4.12
N GLY A 6 1.65 -8.50 -3.31
CA GLY A 6 0.20 -8.63 -3.48
C GLY A 6 -0.16 -9.36 -4.79
N ILE A 7 0.75 -10.21 -5.29
CA ILE A 7 0.62 -10.92 -6.57
C ILE A 7 0.57 -12.42 -6.31
N ASP A 8 -0.44 -13.07 -6.89
CA ASP A 8 -0.57 -14.51 -6.99
C ASP A 8 -0.01 -15.02 -8.33
N VAL A 9 0.54 -16.24 -8.32
CA VAL A 9 1.11 -16.87 -9.53
C VAL A 9 0.19 -18.00 -9.95
N LYS A 10 -0.59 -17.79 -11.02
CA LYS A 10 -1.50 -18.81 -11.54
C LYS A 10 -0.91 -19.46 -12.78
N LYS A 11 -0.93 -20.79 -12.84
CA LYS A 11 -0.47 -21.54 -14.02
C LYS A 11 -1.45 -21.28 -15.17
N ASP A 12 -0.94 -20.82 -16.29
CA ASP A 12 -1.72 -20.70 -17.52
C ASP A 12 -1.73 -22.06 -18.23
N ASN A 13 -2.92 -22.50 -18.62
CA ASN A 13 -3.14 -23.85 -19.13
C ASN A 13 -2.86 -23.97 -20.63
N THR A 14 -2.42 -22.88 -21.27
CA THR A 14 -2.31 -22.74 -22.73
C THR A 14 -0.92 -23.14 -23.25
N ALA A 15 0.13 -23.11 -22.41
CA ALA A 15 1.47 -23.57 -22.78
C ALA A 15 2.15 -24.36 -21.64
N LYS A 16 2.95 -25.38 -21.97
CA LYS A 16 3.79 -26.08 -20.98
C LYS A 16 4.76 -25.06 -20.36
N HIS A 17 4.54 -24.77 -19.08
CA HIS A 17 5.31 -23.83 -18.24
C HIS A 17 5.00 -22.33 -18.40
N SER A 18 3.80 -21.94 -18.84
CA SER A 18 3.36 -20.53 -18.69
C SER A 18 2.73 -20.28 -17.30
N TYR A 19 3.11 -19.16 -16.68
CA TYR A 19 2.55 -18.67 -15.42
C TYR A 19 2.13 -17.22 -15.61
N VAL A 20 0.92 -16.88 -15.15
CA VAL A 20 0.38 -15.52 -15.17
C VAL A 20 0.43 -14.96 -13.75
N LEU A 21 0.92 -13.73 -13.65
CA LEU A 21 0.91 -12.96 -12.41
C LEU A 21 -0.43 -12.23 -12.29
N VAL A 22 -1.21 -12.59 -11.27
CA VAL A 22 -2.54 -12.02 -11.02
C VAL A 22 -2.46 -11.19 -9.74
N SER A 23 -2.85 -9.91 -9.79
CA SER A 23 -2.95 -9.11 -8.58
C SER A 23 -4.11 -9.62 -7.73
N LYS A 24 -3.90 -9.88 -6.43
CA LYS A 24 -4.97 -10.31 -5.51
C LYS A 24 -5.94 -9.19 -5.15
N MET A 25 -5.66 -7.95 -5.54
CA MET A 25 -6.53 -6.81 -5.30
C MET A 25 -7.18 -6.40 -6.61
N ASN A 26 -8.49 -6.12 -6.61
CA ASN A 26 -9.21 -5.50 -7.74
C ASN A 26 -8.79 -4.02 -7.90
N LEU A 27 -7.49 -3.80 -8.10
CA LEU A 27 -6.92 -2.52 -8.46
C LEU A 27 -7.20 -2.28 -9.94
N PRO A 28 -7.61 -1.07 -10.33
CA PRO A 28 -7.72 -0.73 -11.74
C PRO A 28 -6.37 -0.97 -12.41
N HIS A 29 -6.38 -1.53 -13.62
CA HIS A 29 -5.15 -1.81 -14.40
C HIS A 29 -4.23 -2.89 -13.80
N ASN A 30 -4.78 -3.98 -13.25
CA ASN A 30 -4.00 -5.17 -12.83
C ASN A 30 -2.93 -4.87 -11.75
N GLY A 31 -3.15 -3.83 -10.94
CA GLY A 31 -2.18 -3.34 -9.94
C GLY A 31 -1.01 -2.53 -10.51
N ILE A 32 -0.98 -2.29 -11.83
CA ILE A 32 0.03 -1.50 -12.55
C ILE A 32 -0.51 -0.09 -12.77
N LEU A 33 -0.31 0.79 -11.80
CA LEU A 33 -0.42 2.23 -12.02
C LEU A 33 0.76 2.67 -12.92
N HIS A 34 0.54 2.68 -14.24
CA HIS A 34 1.55 3.03 -15.24
C HIS A 34 2.14 4.44 -15.01
N HIS A 35 3.43 4.52 -14.65
CA HIS A 35 4.52 4.97 -15.53
C HIS A 35 5.87 4.68 -14.85
N GLY A 36 6.62 3.70 -15.37
CA GLY A 36 7.91 3.26 -14.83
C GLY A 36 7.86 1.86 -14.21
N ARG A 37 8.98 1.13 -14.26
CA ARG A 37 9.17 -0.23 -13.67
C ARG A 37 8.94 -0.20 -12.15
N GLY A 38 7.67 -0.11 -11.76
CA GLY A 38 7.26 0.14 -10.39
C GLY A 38 7.07 -1.15 -9.62
N PHE A 39 7.56 -1.16 -8.38
CA PHE A 39 7.09 -2.07 -7.36
C PHE A 39 5.57 -2.25 -7.47
N PRO A 40 5.01 -3.46 -7.33
CA PRO A 40 3.57 -3.60 -7.27
C PRO A 40 3.09 -2.93 -5.98
N LYS A 41 2.66 -1.67 -6.13
CA LYS A 41 2.11 -0.81 -5.08
C LYS A 41 0.96 -1.52 -4.35
N ALA A 42 0.34 -2.51 -4.99
CA ALA A 42 -0.62 -3.46 -4.41
C ALA A 42 -0.11 -4.15 -3.13
N GLY A 43 1.14 -4.64 -3.13
CA GLY A 43 1.71 -5.33 -1.97
C GLY A 43 1.95 -4.38 -0.80
N LEU A 44 2.46 -3.19 -1.08
CA LEU A 44 2.62 -2.15 -0.06
C LEU A 44 1.26 -1.72 0.52
N LEU A 45 0.27 -1.52 -0.35
CA LEU A 45 -1.09 -1.17 0.06
C LEU A 45 -1.72 -2.27 0.93
N MET A 46 -1.62 -3.54 0.54
CA MET A 46 -2.12 -4.65 1.36
C MET A 46 -1.47 -4.67 2.75
N ASN A 47 -0.15 -4.48 2.81
CA ASN A 47 0.57 -4.43 4.08
C ASN A 47 0.11 -3.26 4.95
N LEU A 48 -0.08 -2.06 4.38
CA LEU A 48 -0.59 -0.89 5.08
C LEU A 48 -2.02 -1.12 5.62
N LEU A 49 -2.91 -1.65 4.78
CA LEU A 49 -4.28 -1.99 5.20
C LEU A 49 -4.28 -3.03 6.32
N GLY A 50 -3.41 -4.03 6.23
CA GLY A 50 -3.23 -5.05 7.27
C GLY A 50 -2.76 -4.46 8.60
N VAL A 51 -1.82 -3.52 8.59
CA VAL A 51 -1.37 -2.83 9.81
C VAL A 51 -2.50 -2.02 10.44
N ILE A 52 -3.24 -1.26 9.64
CA ILE A 52 -4.39 -0.47 10.12
C ILE A 52 -5.46 -1.39 10.72
N PHE A 53 -5.72 -2.53 10.10
CA PHE A 53 -6.66 -3.53 10.61
C PHE A 53 -6.20 -4.12 11.95
N MET A 54 -4.92 -4.49 12.06
CA MET A 54 -4.34 -5.00 13.32
C MET A 54 -4.36 -3.99 14.47
N LYS A 55 -4.39 -2.68 14.15
CA LYS A 55 -4.47 -1.59 15.13
C LYS A 55 -5.91 -1.16 15.46
N GLY A 56 -6.92 -1.86 14.95
CA GLY A 56 -8.33 -1.56 15.24
C GLY A 56 -8.98 -0.59 14.26
N ASN A 57 -8.62 -0.67 12.98
CA ASN A 57 -9.09 0.16 11.86
C ASN A 57 -8.59 1.62 11.87
N CYS A 58 -7.70 1.97 12.78
CA CYS A 58 -7.01 3.24 12.81
C CYS A 58 -5.55 3.01 13.22
N ALA A 59 -4.59 3.62 12.51
CA ALA A 59 -3.18 3.59 12.87
C ALA A 59 -2.56 4.98 12.78
N THR A 60 -1.74 5.37 13.76
CA THR A 60 -1.05 6.66 13.74
C THR A 60 0.00 6.71 12.63
N GLU A 61 0.35 7.91 12.18
CA GLU A 61 1.43 8.10 11.22
C GLU A 61 2.74 7.45 11.72
N GLU A 62 3.01 7.51 13.02
CA GLU A 62 4.19 6.89 13.65
C GLU A 62 4.20 5.36 13.52
N ASP A 63 3.07 4.69 13.78
CA ASP A 63 2.94 3.24 13.64
C ASP A 63 3.18 2.78 12.20
N ILE A 64 2.65 3.55 11.24
CA ILE A 64 2.84 3.30 9.81
C ILE A 64 4.32 3.48 9.43
N TRP A 65 4.98 4.54 9.90
CA TRP A 65 6.39 4.76 9.62
C TRP A 65 7.31 3.73 10.28
N ASP A 66 7.01 3.27 11.51
CA ASP A 66 7.75 2.20 12.17
C ASP A 66 7.68 0.88 11.38
N PHE A 67 6.47 0.53 10.91
CA PHE A 67 6.27 -0.64 10.06
C PHE A 67 7.03 -0.52 8.73
N LEU A 68 6.94 0.63 8.07
CA LEU A 68 7.68 0.90 6.83
C LEU A 68 9.19 0.84 7.07
N GLY A 69 9.68 1.35 8.19
CA GLY A 69 11.08 1.25 8.61
C GLY A 69 11.54 -0.21 8.71
N LYS A 70 10.73 -1.10 9.29
CA LYS A 70 10.99 -2.55 9.32
C LYS A 70 11.03 -3.18 7.92
N MET A 71 10.26 -2.63 6.97
CA MET A 71 10.32 -3.01 5.55
C MET A 71 11.46 -2.34 4.77
N ASN A 72 12.37 -1.62 5.45
CA ASN A 72 13.42 -0.80 4.85
C ASN A 72 12.92 0.36 3.96
N ILE A 73 11.71 0.86 4.21
CA ILE A 73 11.10 2.00 3.54
C ILE A 73 11.14 3.19 4.50
N TYR A 74 11.92 4.24 4.16
CA TYR A 74 12.13 5.40 5.03
C TYR A 74 11.61 6.68 4.39
N ALA A 75 11.01 7.56 5.19
CA ALA A 75 10.66 8.92 4.76
C ALA A 75 11.92 9.66 4.29
N GLY A 76 11.86 10.29 3.10
CA GLY A 76 12.97 11.11 2.58
C GLY A 76 14.07 10.37 1.80
N LYS A 77 14.13 9.03 1.83
CA LYS A 77 14.98 8.28 0.88
C LYS A 77 14.17 7.96 -0.37
N ARG A 78 14.58 8.49 -1.52
CA ARG A 78 14.01 8.11 -2.82
C ARG A 78 14.27 6.63 -3.03
N HIS A 79 13.24 5.81 -2.85
CA HIS A 79 13.30 4.40 -3.19
C HIS A 79 13.14 4.29 -4.70
N PHE A 80 14.10 3.68 -5.39
CA PHE A 80 14.09 3.53 -6.86
C PHE A 80 12.79 2.86 -7.37
N LEU A 81 12.10 2.12 -6.51
CA LEU A 81 10.93 1.31 -6.80
C LEU A 81 9.59 1.95 -6.38
N VAL A 82 9.61 2.86 -5.39
CA VAL A 82 8.40 3.46 -4.77
C VAL A 82 8.35 4.98 -4.98
N GLY A 83 9.45 5.60 -5.38
CA GLY A 83 9.58 7.05 -5.50
C GLY A 83 9.77 7.70 -4.13
N GLU A 84 8.89 8.64 -3.79
CA GLU A 84 8.85 9.30 -2.48
C GLU A 84 7.77 8.63 -1.61
N PRO A 85 8.15 7.81 -0.61
CA PRO A 85 7.20 6.98 0.15
C PRO A 85 6.13 7.81 0.85
N LYS A 86 6.50 9.00 1.34
CA LYS A 86 5.58 9.92 2.01
C LYS A 86 4.46 10.35 1.06
N LYS A 87 4.82 10.81 -0.14
CA LYS A 87 3.86 11.24 -1.17
C LYS A 87 2.93 10.10 -1.59
N LEU A 88 3.47 8.90 -1.76
CA LEU A 88 2.67 7.74 -2.14
C LEU A 88 1.56 7.46 -1.10
N ILE A 89 1.91 7.48 0.19
CA ILE A 89 1.00 7.06 1.25
C ILE A 89 0.01 8.18 1.59
N THR A 90 0.48 9.42 1.72
CA THR A 90 -0.36 10.56 2.12
C THR A 90 -1.14 11.17 0.96
N GLN A 91 -0.71 10.99 -0.30
CA GLN A 91 -1.36 11.57 -1.48
C GLN A 91 -1.92 10.50 -2.41
N ASP A 92 -1.09 9.62 -3.00
CA ASP A 92 -1.55 8.69 -4.03
C ASP A 92 -2.62 7.74 -3.49
N LEU A 93 -2.39 7.10 -2.34
CA LEU A 93 -3.33 6.14 -1.75
C LEU A 93 -4.61 6.80 -1.21
N VAL A 94 -4.50 8.05 -0.74
CA VAL A 94 -5.64 8.85 -0.30
C VAL A 94 -6.48 9.31 -1.49
N GLN A 95 -5.85 9.76 -2.58
CA GLN A 95 -6.52 10.10 -3.83
C GLN A 95 -7.23 8.90 -4.46
N LEU A 96 -6.61 7.72 -4.39
CA LEU A 96 -7.19 6.47 -4.86
C LEU A 96 -8.30 5.92 -3.95
N LYS A 97 -8.60 6.60 -2.83
CA LYS A 97 -9.63 6.27 -1.85
C LYS A 97 -9.42 4.94 -1.12
N TYR A 98 -8.17 4.45 -1.07
CA TYR A 98 -7.80 3.27 -0.29
C TYR A 98 -7.47 3.59 1.16
N LEU A 99 -6.94 4.77 1.41
CA LEU A 99 -6.65 5.27 2.75
C LEU A 99 -7.36 6.60 2.98
N GLU A 100 -7.70 6.87 4.22
CA GLU A 100 -8.05 8.20 4.70
C GLU A 100 -6.93 8.68 5.62
N TYR A 101 -6.55 9.95 5.48
CA TYR A 101 -5.52 10.59 6.28
C TYR A 101 -6.16 11.79 6.97
N GLN A 102 -6.25 11.74 8.30
CA GLN A 102 -6.90 12.77 9.10
C GLN A 102 -6.06 13.15 10.31
N GLN A 103 -6.25 14.37 10.78
CA GLN A 103 -5.68 14.81 12.05
C GLN A 103 -6.49 14.22 13.20
N VAL A 104 -5.80 13.73 14.23
CA VAL A 104 -6.43 13.24 15.45
C VAL A 104 -7.13 14.43 16.15
N PRO A 105 -8.45 14.36 16.40
CA PRO A 105 -9.17 15.45 17.04
C PRO A 105 -8.59 15.76 18.43
N GLY A 106 -8.19 17.01 18.65
CA GLY A 106 -7.70 17.48 19.95
C GLY A 106 -6.25 17.13 20.28
N SER A 107 -5.45 16.64 19.32
CA SER A 107 -4.02 16.40 19.53
C SER A 107 -3.23 17.71 19.59
N ASP A 108 -2.48 17.92 20.67
CA ASP A 108 -1.45 18.96 20.79
C ASP A 108 -0.15 18.33 21.32
N PRO A 109 0.92 18.21 20.50
CA PRO A 109 1.06 18.70 19.12
C PRO A 109 0.19 17.92 18.11
N ALA A 110 0.04 18.46 16.90
CA ALA A 110 -0.78 17.87 15.84
C ALA A 110 -0.30 16.46 15.45
N CYS A 111 -1.11 15.45 15.73
CA CYS A 111 -0.89 14.05 15.34
C CYS A 111 -1.83 13.69 14.18
N TYR A 112 -1.36 12.82 13.29
CA TYR A 112 -2.15 12.33 12.16
C TYR A 112 -2.29 10.81 12.23
N GLU A 113 -3.40 10.32 11.68
CA GLU A 113 -3.75 8.92 11.63
C GLU A 113 -4.27 8.51 10.25
N PHE A 114 -4.13 7.22 9.96
CA PHE A 114 -4.57 6.56 8.75
C PHE A 114 -5.70 5.59 9.05
N LEU A 115 -6.74 5.65 8.22
CA LEU A 115 -7.89 4.75 8.25
C LEU A 115 -8.06 4.11 6.87
N TRP A 116 -8.91 3.08 6.82
CA TRP A 116 -9.35 2.51 5.55
C TRP A 116 -10.25 3.51 4.84
N GLY A 117 -9.94 3.78 3.57
CA GLY A 117 -10.82 4.54 2.71
C GLY A 117 -11.99 3.70 2.19
N PRO A 118 -13.00 4.33 1.58
CA PRO A 118 -14.22 3.64 1.15
C PRO A 118 -13.94 2.51 0.15
N ARG A 119 -12.86 2.61 -0.62
CA ARG A 119 -12.45 1.59 -1.59
C ARG A 119 -11.80 0.37 -0.95
N ALA A 120 -11.26 0.50 0.26
CA ALA A 120 -10.75 -0.64 1.04
C ALA A 120 -11.88 -1.42 1.73
N HIS A 121 -13.06 -0.81 1.89
CA HIS A 121 -14.26 -1.45 2.44
C HIS A 121 -15.12 -2.16 1.38
N THR A 122 -14.74 -2.10 0.10
CA THR A 122 -15.49 -2.69 -1.03
C THR A 122 -14.86 -4.01 -1.47
#